data_AF-A0A8E1C133-F1
#
_entry.id   AF-A0A8E1C133-F1
#
_cell.length_a   1.000
_cell.length_b   1.000
_cell.length_c   1.000
_cell.angle_alpha   90.00
_cell.angle_beta   90.00
_cell.angle_gamma   90.00
#
_symmetry.space_group_name_H-M   'P 1'
#
loop_
_entity.id
_entity.type
_entity.pdbx_description
1 polymer ?
#
loop_
_entity_poly.entity_id
_entity_poly.type
_entity_poly.pdbx_seq_one_letter_code
_entity_poly.pdbx_strand_id
1 'polypeptide(L)' 'MRAAALNLVTAAIILFNCRYLGRALAELEKRGTKLDPTLISQLSPLGWDRINLTGDYVWSDGIELDADGLMPLKLANRS' A
#
# COMPACT_ATOMS: atom_id res chain seq x y z
N MET A 1 25.53 -7.41 9.63
CA MET A 1 24.50 -8.01 8.74
C MET A 1 23.04 -7.75 9.17
N ARG A 2 22.71 -7.57 10.46
CA ARG A 2 21.31 -7.36 10.91
C ARG A 2 20.64 -6.05 10.47
N ALA A 3 21.36 -4.93 10.42
CA ALA A 3 20.79 -3.63 10.00
C ALA A 3 20.42 -3.59 8.49
N ALA A 4 21.15 -4.34 7.65
CA ALA A 4 20.92 -4.37 6.21
C ALA A 4 19.60 -5.08 5.84
N ALA A 5 19.30 -6.20 6.51
CA ALA A 5 18.04 -6.93 6.30
C ALA A 5 16.82 -6.11 6.74
N LEU A 6 16.89 -5.46 7.90
CA LEU A 6 15.82 -4.58 8.37
C LEU A 6 15.60 -3.40 7.42
N ASN A 7 16.68 -2.74 6.98
CA ASN A 7 16.58 -1.65 6.02
C ASN A 7 15.95 -2.10 4.69
N LEU A 8 16.28 -3.31 4.22
CA LEU A 8 15.69 -3.86 3.00
C LEU A 8 14.19 -4.14 3.16
N VAL A 9 13.77 -4.74 4.28
CA VAL A 9 12.35 -4.99 4.58
C VAL A 9 11.60 -3.66 4.69
N THR A 10 12.17 -2.68 5.39
CA THR A 10 11.61 -1.33 5.49
C THR A 10 11.47 -0.69 4.11
N ALA A 11 12.51 -0.74 3.28
CA ALA A 11 12.46 -0.21 1.92
C ALA A 11 11.40 -0.91 1.04
N ALA A 12 11.27 -2.23 1.15
CA ALA A 12 10.27 -3.00 0.42
C ALA A 12 8.84 -2.63 0.84
N ILE A 13 8.58 -2.48 2.15
CA ILE A 13 7.28 -2.02 2.67
C ILE A 13 6.95 -0.61 2.17
N ILE A 14 7.91 0.32 2.22
CA ILE A 14 7.73 1.69 1.71
C ILE A 14 7.37 1.65 0.23
N LEU A 15 8.16 0.94 -0.57
CA LEU A 15 7.96 0.84 -2.01
C LEU A 15 6.58 0.29 -2.35
N PHE A 16 6.16 -0.79 -1.68
CA PHE A 16 4.85 -1.40 -1.92
C PHE A 16 3.70 -0.46 -1.54
N ASN A 17 3.80 0.21 -0.39
CA ASN A 17 2.81 1.21 0.05
C ASN A 17 2.71 2.39 -0.93
N CYS A 18 3.84 2.95 -1.36
CA CYS A 18 3.88 4.05 -2.32
C CYS A 18 3.22 3.66 -3.66
N ARG A 19 3.52 2.45 -4.16
CA ARG A 19 2.94 1.96 -5.41
C ARG A 19 1.42 1.76 -5.29
N TYR A 20 0.95 1.22 -4.16
CA TYR A 20 -0.48 1.00 -3.92
C TYR A 20 -1.25 2.31 -3.76
N LEU A 21 -0.69 3.28 -3.03
CA LEU A 21 -1.26 4.62 -2.86
C LEU A 21 -1.35 5.38 -4.19
N GLY A 22 -0.32 5.32 -5.03
CA GLY A 22 -0.35 5.93 -6.36
C GLY A 22 -1.48 5.38 -7.23
N ARG A 23 -1.71 4.06 -7.18
CA ARG A 23 -2.82 3.43 -7.89
C ARG A 23 -4.19 3.83 -7.33
N ALA A 24 -4.33 3.86 -6.00
CA ALA A 24 -5.57 4.29 -5.36
C ALA A 24 -5.92 5.74 -5.73
N LEU A 25 -4.92 6.62 -5.75
CA LEU A 25 -5.06 8.01 -6.17
C LEU A 25 -5.53 8.11 -7.64
N ALA A 26 -4.88 7.39 -8.56
CA ALA A 26 -5.27 7.38 -9.96
C ALA A 26 -6.72 6.88 -10.17
N GLU A 27 -7.16 5.86 -9.41
CA GLU A 27 -8.54 5.38 -9.47
C GLU A 27 -9.54 6.38 -8.86
N LEU A 28 -9.16 7.14 -7.83
CA LEU A 28 -10.00 8.21 -7.27
C LEU A 28 -10.14 9.39 -8.22
N GLU A 29 -9.06 9.78 -8.91
CA GLU A 29 -9.09 10.80 -9.96
C GLU A 29 -9.98 10.38 -11.14
N LYS A 30 -9.87 9.13 -11.61
CA LYS A 30 -10.76 8.58 -12.66
C LYS A 30 -12.23 8.62 -12.26
N ARG A 31 -12.54 8.47 -10.97
CA ARG A 31 -13.90 8.57 -10.41
C ARG A 31 -14.38 10.01 -10.24
N GLY A 32 -13.59 11.01 -10.63
CA GLY A 32 -13.90 12.43 -10.50
C GLY A 32 -13.76 12.97 -9.07
N THR A 33 -13.12 12.21 -8.16
CA THR A 33 -12.86 12.68 -6.80
C THR A 33 -11.69 13.66 -6.83
N LYS A 34 -11.95 14.95 -6.63
CA LYS A 34 -10.90 15.95 -6.43
C LYS A 34 -10.27 15.73 -5.06
N LEU A 35 -9.06 15.18 -5.05
CA LEU A 35 -8.27 15.01 -3.84
C LEU A 35 -7.41 16.25 -3.62
N ASP A 36 -7.41 16.74 -2.37
CA ASP A 36 -6.58 17.88 -2.00
C ASP A 36 -5.10 17.43 -1.99
N PRO A 37 -4.20 18.07 -2.77
CA PRO A 37 -2.78 17.72 -2.79
C PRO A 37 -2.09 17.87 -1.43
N THR A 38 -2.65 18.64 -0.51
CA THR A 38 -2.17 18.74 0.87
C THR A 38 -2.44 17.46 1.67
N LEU A 39 -3.55 16.76 1.40
CA LEU A 39 -3.89 15.46 1.98
C LEU A 39 -2.94 14.36 1.48
N ILE A 40 -2.49 14.46 0.23
CA ILE A 40 -1.49 13.55 -0.34
C ILE A 40 -0.12 13.78 0.30
N SER A 41 0.26 15.03 0.55
CA SER A 41 1.51 15.38 1.26
C SER A 41 1.52 14.93 2.73
N GLN A 42 0.35 14.77 3.34
CA GLN A 42 0.20 14.25 4.70
C GLN A 42 0.29 12.72 4.79
N LEU A 43 0.33 12.01 3.66
CA LEU A 43 0.75 10.60 3.60
C LEU A 43 2.29 10.50 3.81
N SER A 44 2.80 11.17 4.84
CA SER A 44 4.10 10.82 5.42
C SER A 44 4.04 9.38 5.90
N PRO A 45 5.16 8.63 5.89
CA PRO A 45 5.14 7.19 6.11
C PRO A 45 4.42 6.92 7.44
N LEU A 46 3.24 6.29 7.33
CA LEU A 46 2.36 5.95 8.46
C LEU A 46 3.24 5.47 9.61
N GLY A 47 3.12 6.10 10.78
CA GLY A 47 4.00 5.84 11.92
C GLY A 47 4.19 4.34 12.11
N TRP A 48 5.43 3.89 11.91
CA TRP A 48 5.85 2.48 11.92
C TRP A 48 5.55 1.77 13.25
N ASP A 49 5.17 2.53 14.26
CA ASP A 49 4.78 2.11 15.61
C ASP A 49 3.72 0.99 15.63
N ARG A 50 2.91 0.84 14.57
CA ARG A 50 1.80 -0.13 14.52
C ARG A 50 1.94 -1.23 13.46
N ILE A 51 3.06 -1.32 12.75
CA ILE A 51 3.30 -2.45 11.83
C ILE A 51 3.75 -3.64 12.67
N ASN A 52 2.80 -4.52 13.03
CA ASN A 52 3.12 -5.80 13.63
C ASN A 52 3.87 -6.64 12.59
N LEU A 53 5.17 -6.82 12.81
CA LEU A 53 6.05 -7.71 12.03
C LEU A 53 6.11 -9.13 12.61
N THR A 54 5.66 -9.30 13.84
CA THR A 54 5.65 -10.57 14.56
C THR A 54 4.21 -11.05 14.68
N GLY A 55 3.91 -12.15 14.01
CA GLY A 55 2.59 -12.78 13.99
C GLY A 55 2.62 -14.06 13.15
N ASP A 56 1.60 -14.88 13.28
CA ASP A 56 1.39 -16.01 12.37
C ASP A 56 0.70 -15.48 11.11
N TYR A 57 1.34 -15.61 9.96
CA TYR A 57 0.82 -15.15 8.67
C TYR A 57 0.45 -16.36 7.83
N VAL A 58 -0.85 -16.54 7.61
CA VAL A 58 -1.37 -17.55 6.67
C VAL A 58 -1.46 -16.93 5.29
N TRP A 59 -0.64 -17.43 4.37
CA TRP A 59 -0.70 -17.08 2.96
C TRP A 59 -1.75 -17.97 2.29
N SER A 60 -2.64 -17.37 1.50
CA SER A 60 -3.56 -18.13 0.65
C SER A 60 -2.88 -18.36 -0.70
N ASP A 61 -2.91 -19.57 -1.24
CA ASP A 61 -2.29 -19.88 -2.55
C ASP A 61 -2.94 -19.14 -3.73
N GLY A 62 -4.14 -18.60 -3.53
CA GLY A 62 -4.92 -17.87 -4.55
C GLY A 62 -4.82 -16.35 -4.45
N ILE A 63 -3.63 -15.77 -4.34
CA ILE A 63 -3.49 -14.31 -4.47
C ILE A 63 -3.68 -13.95 -5.95
N GLU A 64 -4.87 -13.46 -6.30
CA GLU A 64 -5.12 -12.87 -7.61
C GLU A 64 -4.49 -11.47 -7.66
N LEU A 65 -3.34 -11.40 -8.35
CA LEU A 65 -2.70 -10.16 -8.73
C LEU A 65 -3.18 -9.75 -10.12
N ASP A 66 -3.21 -8.45 -10.36
CA ASP A 66 -3.49 -7.93 -11.69
C ASP A 66 -2.24 -7.90 -12.58
N ALA A 67 -2.36 -7.30 -13.78
CA ALA A 67 -1.26 -7.15 -14.73
C ALA A 67 -0.06 -6.37 -14.16
N ASP A 68 -0.28 -5.54 -13.13
CA ASP A 68 0.77 -4.79 -12.46
C ASP A 68 1.38 -5.55 -11.27
N GLY A 69 0.92 -6.76 -10.96
CA GLY A 69 1.39 -7.56 -9.83
C GLY A 69 0.90 -7.02 -8.48
N LEU A 70 -0.19 -6.26 -8.47
CA LEU A 70 -0.81 -5.67 -7.29
C LEU A 70 -2.14 -6.36 -7.00
N MET A 71 -2.48 -6.44 -5.71
CA MET A 71 -3.85 -6.81 -5.34
C MET A 71 -4.85 -5.79 -5.92
N PRO A 72 -6.04 -6.24 -6.36
CA PRO A 72 -7.06 -5.34 -6.87
C PRO A 72 -7.54 -4.40 -5.75
N LEU A 73 -7.83 -3.14 -6.11
CA LEU A 73 -8.45 -2.21 -5.18
C LEU A 73 -9.86 -2.69 -4.83
N LYS A 74 -10.14 -2.86 -3.54
CA LYS A 74 -11.50 -3.12 -3.04
C LYS A 74 -12.31 -1.83 -3.08
N LEU A 75 -12.75 -1.46 -4.27
CA LEU A 75 -13.58 -0.29 -4.48
C LEU A 75 -14.97 -0.60 -3.95
N ALA A 76 -15.33 -0.08 -2.77
CA ALA A 76 -16.65 -0.26 -2.20
C ALA A 76 -17.70 0.23 -3.20
N ASN A 77 -18.48 -0.70 -3.74
CA ASN A 77 -19.58 -0.39 -4.64
C ASN A 77 -20.68 0.23 -3.75
N ARG A 78 -20.73 1.56 -3.67
CA ARG A 78 -21.90 2.25 -3.09
C ARG A 78 -22.99 2.23 -4.15
N SER A 79 -23.76 1.15 -4.16
CA SER A 79 -25.10 1.07 -4.76
C SER A 79 -26.12 1.75 -3.86
#